data_AF-A0A2I9DVD0-F1
#
_entry.id   AF-A0A2I9DVD0-F1
#
_cell.length_a   1.000
_cell.length_b   1.000
_cell.length_c   1.000
_cell.angle_alpha   90.00
_cell.angle_beta   90.00
_cell.angle_gamma   90.00
#
_symmetry.space_group_name_H-M   'P 1'
#
loop_
_entity.id
_entity.type
_entity.pdbx_description
1 polymer ?
#
loop_
_entity_poly.entity_id
_entity_poly.type
_entity_poly.pdbx_seq_one_letter_code
_entity_poly.pdbx_strand_id
1 'polypeptide(L)'
;MTQTTPPDDVLARGKAYTGDGVTVYYDPPRCVHVANCVRGLPEVFRPRERPWIQAGNAAAERVAEVVRTCPTGALHYVLAGGPGELPDRPTTVTPVTDGPLAIRGDLVIQTPGGEVREVRAALCRCGASGNKPFCDGTHARIGWRSGGGTAPEERGDDHPGPGQRADGARESGEQ
;
A
#
# COMPACT_ATOMS: atom_id res chain seq x y z
N MET A 1 12.13 2.51 35.91
CA MET A 1 12.67 2.18 34.58
C MET A 1 11.85 1.03 34.04
N THR A 2 10.72 1.35 33.42
CA THR A 2 9.76 0.35 32.96
C THR A 2 10.26 -0.14 31.61
N GLN A 3 10.98 -1.26 31.62
CA GLN A 3 11.29 -2.01 30.40
C GLN A 3 9.99 -2.62 29.92
N THR A 4 9.29 -1.90 29.03
CA THR A 4 8.21 -2.45 28.24
C THR A 4 8.83 -3.37 27.20
N THR A 5 8.85 -4.67 27.50
CA THR A 5 9.05 -5.73 26.51
C THR A 5 8.18 -5.44 25.29
N PRO A 6 8.73 -5.38 24.06
CA PRO A 6 7.91 -5.23 22.86
C PRO A 6 6.93 -6.42 22.81
N PRO A 7 5.64 -6.19 22.56
CA PRO A 7 4.67 -7.27 22.49
C PRO A 7 5.08 -8.22 21.37
N ASP A 8 4.87 -9.51 21.62
CA ASP A 8 4.99 -10.61 20.66
C ASP A 8 4.63 -10.17 19.24
N ASP A 9 5.51 -10.50 18.29
CA ASP A 9 5.58 -9.94 16.93
C ASP A 9 4.20 -9.80 16.26
N VAL A 10 3.58 -8.62 16.39
CA VAL A 10 2.18 -8.37 15.99
C VAL A 10 1.92 -8.54 14.49
N LEU A 11 2.98 -8.64 13.69
CA LEU A 11 2.95 -8.86 12.24
C LEU A 11 3.08 -10.33 11.85
N ALA A 12 3.39 -11.22 12.79
CA ALA A 12 3.53 -12.67 12.60
C ALA A 12 2.18 -13.38 12.35
N ARG A 13 1.50 -13.04 11.25
CA ARG A 13 0.19 -13.57 10.87
C ARG A 13 0.26 -14.57 9.72
N GLY A 14 -0.54 -15.63 9.83
CA GLY A 14 -0.67 -16.67 8.81
C GLY A 14 0.33 -17.82 9.00
N LYS A 15 0.68 -18.50 7.92
CA LYS A 15 1.53 -19.69 7.96
C LYS A 15 3.01 -19.30 8.06
N ALA A 16 3.69 -19.83 9.06
CA ALA A 16 5.13 -19.65 9.26
C ALA A 16 5.97 -20.60 8.41
N TYR A 17 7.10 -20.09 7.92
CA TYR A 17 8.14 -20.81 7.19
C TYR A 17 9.49 -20.39 7.78
N THR A 18 10.08 -21.26 8.59
CA THR A 18 11.30 -20.98 9.33
C THR A 18 12.52 -21.51 8.57
N GLY A 19 13.54 -20.67 8.47
CA GLY A 19 14.88 -21.02 8.03
C GLY A 19 15.91 -20.52 9.03
N ASP A 20 17.18 -20.61 8.65
CA ASP A 20 18.28 -20.16 9.52
C ASP A 20 18.28 -18.63 9.64
N GLY A 21 17.97 -18.13 10.84
CA GLY A 21 17.99 -16.70 11.17
C GLY A 21 16.76 -15.90 10.72
N VAL A 22 15.78 -16.50 10.03
CA VAL A 22 14.55 -15.83 9.60
C VAL A 22 13.33 -16.75 9.64
N THR A 23 12.19 -16.23 10.09
CA THR A 23 10.88 -16.84 9.87
C THR A 23 10.03 -15.94 8.99
N VAL A 24 9.52 -16.48 7.88
CA VAL A 24 8.61 -15.77 6.98
C VAL A 24 7.18 -16.19 7.30
N TYR A 25 6.29 -15.22 7.47
CA TYR A 25 4.87 -15.41 7.68
C TYR A 25 4.11 -15.07 6.41
N TYR A 26 3.18 -15.94 6.01
CA TYR A 26 2.36 -15.77 4.82
C TYR A 26 0.87 -15.83 5.15
N ASP A 27 0.15 -14.77 4.80
CA ASP A 27 -1.30 -14.61 4.93
C ASP A 27 -1.97 -14.66 3.54
N PRO A 28 -2.41 -15.84 3.06
CA PRO A 28 -2.91 -16.01 1.70
C PRO A 28 -4.10 -15.11 1.32
N PRO A 29 -5.12 -14.91 2.18
CA PRO A 29 -6.23 -13.98 1.92
C PRO A 29 -5.83 -12.54 1.55
N ARG A 30 -4.62 -12.09 1.94
CA ARG A 30 -4.11 -10.74 1.62
C ARG A 30 -3.24 -10.70 0.37
N CYS A 31 -2.91 -11.85 -0.21
CA CYS A 31 -2.01 -11.94 -1.36
C CYS A 31 -2.79 -11.68 -2.66
N VAL A 32 -2.46 -10.58 -3.35
CA VAL A 32 -3.01 -10.27 -4.69
C VAL A 32 -2.10 -10.73 -5.83
N HIS A 33 -1.11 -11.58 -5.53
CA HIS A 33 -0.23 -12.21 -6.51
C HIS A 33 0.56 -11.26 -7.45
N VAL A 34 1.00 -10.09 -6.97
CA VAL A 34 1.91 -9.19 -7.74
C VAL A 34 3.29 -9.79 -8.05
N ALA A 35 3.62 -10.95 -7.49
CA ALA A 35 4.83 -11.74 -7.74
C ALA A 35 6.16 -11.02 -7.44
N ASN A 36 6.18 -10.00 -6.57
CA ASN A 36 7.43 -9.34 -6.16
C ASN A 36 8.37 -10.32 -5.43
N CYS A 37 7.83 -11.16 -4.55
CA CYS A 37 8.60 -12.17 -3.83
C CYS A 37 9.23 -13.22 -4.78
N VAL A 38 8.41 -13.80 -5.66
CA VAL A 38 8.86 -14.82 -6.64
C VAL A 38 9.91 -14.27 -7.59
N ARG A 39 9.74 -13.02 -8.06
CA ARG A 39 10.73 -12.37 -8.94
C ARG A 39 11.98 -11.92 -8.20
N GLY A 40 11.86 -11.56 -6.93
CA GLY A 40 12.96 -11.03 -6.12
C GLY A 40 13.89 -12.09 -5.54
N LEU A 41 13.37 -13.29 -5.25
CA LEU A 41 14.14 -14.40 -4.66
C LEU A 41 13.56 -15.78 -5.05
N PRO A 42 13.67 -16.19 -6.33
CA PRO A 42 13.06 -17.43 -6.84
C PRO A 42 13.61 -18.71 -6.22
N GLU A 43 14.78 -18.68 -5.58
CA GLU A 43 15.35 -19.79 -4.79
C GLU A 43 14.64 -19.99 -3.44
N VAL A 44 13.97 -18.95 -2.93
CA VAL A 44 13.19 -18.99 -1.68
C VAL A 44 11.69 -19.11 -1.97
N PHE A 45 11.14 -18.32 -2.90
CA PHE A 45 9.71 -18.29 -3.21
C PHE A 45 9.41 -19.11 -4.47
N ARG A 46 8.99 -20.36 -4.27
CA ARG A 46 8.85 -21.42 -5.28
C ARG A 46 7.39 -21.89 -5.40
N PRO A 47 6.51 -21.22 -6.18
CA PRO A 47 5.06 -21.48 -6.20
C PRO A 47 4.64 -22.90 -6.60
N ARG A 48 5.54 -23.65 -7.25
CA ARG A 48 5.28 -25.02 -7.71
C ARG A 48 5.70 -26.09 -6.69
N GLU A 49 6.26 -25.69 -5.56
CA GLU A 49 6.81 -26.59 -4.54
C GLU A 49 6.00 -26.60 -3.25
N ARG A 50 6.26 -27.63 -2.44
CA ARG A 50 5.64 -27.82 -1.13
C ARG A 50 6.74 -28.21 -0.12
N PRO A 51 7.12 -27.33 0.83
CA PRO A 51 6.63 -25.96 0.98
C PRO A 51 7.03 -25.04 -0.19
N TRP A 52 6.25 -24.00 -0.45
CA TRP A 52 6.54 -23.04 -1.51
C TRP A 52 7.47 -21.91 -1.05
N ILE A 53 7.65 -21.72 0.26
CA ILE A 53 8.63 -20.80 0.83
C ILE A 53 9.74 -21.65 1.48
N GLN A 54 10.94 -21.54 0.94
CA GLN A 54 12.16 -22.21 1.38
C GLN A 54 13.05 -21.19 2.09
N ALA A 55 12.65 -20.75 3.29
CA ALA A 55 13.27 -19.61 3.98
C ALA A 55 14.77 -19.78 4.28
N GLY A 56 15.27 -21.02 4.33
CA GLY A 56 16.70 -21.32 4.52
C GLY A 56 17.56 -21.29 3.25
N ASN A 57 16.97 -21.04 2.07
CA ASN A 57 17.72 -21.07 0.80
C ASN A 57 18.49 -19.77 0.50
N ALA A 58 18.42 -18.76 1.37
CA ALA A 58 19.15 -17.51 1.22
C ALA A 58 19.45 -16.90 2.60
N ALA A 59 20.36 -15.92 2.65
CA ALA A 59 20.66 -15.18 3.86
C ALA A 59 19.40 -14.49 4.43
N ALA A 60 19.24 -14.51 5.75
CA ALA A 60 18.08 -13.99 6.47
C ALA A 60 17.73 -12.54 6.07
N GLU A 61 18.75 -11.69 5.92
CA GLU A 61 18.61 -10.28 5.53
C GLU A 61 18.10 -10.14 4.10
N ARG A 62 18.53 -11.03 3.19
CA ARG A 62 18.08 -11.02 1.79
C ARG A 62 16.63 -11.46 1.67
N VAL A 63 16.22 -12.47 2.46
CA VAL A 63 14.81 -12.88 2.57
C VAL A 63 13.97 -11.72 3.07
N ALA A 64 14.40 -11.06 4.14
CA ALA A 64 13.74 -9.90 4.72
C ALA A 64 13.60 -8.72 3.74
N GLU A 65 14.66 -8.39 2.98
CA GLU A 65 14.62 -7.38 1.91
C GLU A 65 13.51 -7.67 0.89
N VAL A 66 13.43 -8.90 0.41
CA VAL A 66 12.44 -9.28 -0.61
C VAL A 66 11.03 -9.34 -0.03
N VAL A 67 10.85 -9.79 1.21
CA VAL A 67 9.55 -9.76 1.89
C VAL A 67 9.00 -8.33 2.00
N ARG A 68 9.84 -7.32 2.29
CA ARG A 68 9.43 -5.89 2.36
C ARG A 68 8.89 -5.33 1.04
N THR A 69 9.14 -6.00 -0.08
CA THR A 69 8.59 -5.62 -1.39
C THR A 69 7.15 -6.07 -1.60
N CYS A 70 6.60 -6.91 -0.71
CA CYS A 70 5.20 -7.33 -0.75
C CYS A 70 4.28 -6.12 -0.42
N PRO A 71 3.54 -5.55 -1.38
CA PRO A 71 2.83 -4.29 -1.16
C PRO A 71 1.60 -4.43 -0.24
N THR A 72 1.07 -5.64 -0.09
CA THR A 72 -0.20 -5.86 0.62
C THR A 72 -0.05 -6.22 2.10
N GLY A 73 1.18 -6.49 2.55
CA GLY A 73 1.43 -7.10 3.86
C GLY A 73 0.98 -8.56 3.94
N ALA A 74 0.87 -9.25 2.80
CA ALA A 74 0.62 -10.70 2.79
C ALA A 74 1.83 -11.52 3.24
N LEU A 75 3.03 -10.93 3.17
CA LEU A 75 4.25 -11.52 3.69
C LEU A 75 4.83 -10.59 4.75
N HIS A 76 5.23 -11.18 5.87
CA HIS A 76 6.04 -10.56 6.92
C HIS A 76 7.22 -11.47 7.28
N TYR A 77 8.21 -10.93 7.98
CA TYR A 77 9.33 -11.71 8.50
C TYR A 77 9.67 -11.35 9.93
N VAL A 78 10.35 -12.27 10.60
CA VAL A 78 10.98 -12.10 11.91
C VAL A 78 12.41 -12.59 11.81
N LEU A 79 13.37 -11.76 12.20
CA LEU A 79 14.80 -12.11 12.23
C LEU A 79 15.18 -12.64 13.62
N ALA A 80 16.08 -13.62 13.67
CA ALA A 80 16.63 -14.11 14.92
C ALA A 80 17.53 -13.02 15.56
N GLY A 81 16.99 -12.31 16.56
CA GLY A 81 17.70 -11.25 17.27
C GLY A 81 17.81 -9.90 16.52
N GLY A 82 17.18 -9.78 15.36
CA GLY A 82 17.10 -8.53 14.59
C GLY A 82 15.84 -7.72 14.93
N PRO A 83 15.78 -6.42 14.55
CA PRO A 83 14.55 -5.67 14.66
C PRO A 83 13.48 -6.28 13.74
N GLY A 84 12.24 -6.31 14.23
CA GLY A 84 11.08 -6.64 13.39
C GLY A 84 10.88 -5.61 12.27
N GLU A 85 9.89 -5.83 11.41
CA GLU A 85 9.56 -4.86 10.37
C GLU A 85 9.15 -3.51 10.98
N LEU A 86 9.90 -2.46 10.65
CA LEU A 86 9.61 -1.10 11.09
C LEU A 86 8.67 -0.39 10.10
N PRO A 87 7.75 0.45 10.59
CA PRO A 87 6.87 1.24 9.73
C PRO A 87 7.64 2.36 9.01
N ASP A 88 7.25 2.63 7.76
CA ASP A 88 7.74 3.79 7.01
C ASP A 88 7.23 5.09 7.68
N ARG A 89 8.07 6.13 7.72
CA ARG A 89 7.70 7.46 8.25
C ARG A 89 8.16 8.55 7.27
N PRO A 90 7.27 9.46 6.84
CA PRO A 90 5.85 9.55 7.19
C PRO A 90 5.03 8.39 6.58
N THR A 91 3.82 8.17 7.12
CA THR A 91 2.84 7.27 6.49
C THR A 91 2.48 7.82 5.12
N THR A 92 2.57 6.99 4.10
CA THR A 92 2.22 7.32 2.71
C THR A 92 0.99 6.54 2.27
N VAL A 93 0.12 7.20 1.50
CA VAL A 93 -1.07 6.62 0.88
C VAL A 93 -1.00 6.93 -0.61
N THR A 94 -0.92 5.90 -1.44
CA THR A 94 -0.80 6.02 -2.89
C THR A 94 -1.96 5.30 -3.57
N PRO A 95 -2.84 6.01 -4.31
CA PRO A 95 -3.83 5.36 -5.14
C PRO A 95 -3.14 4.68 -6.33
N VAL A 96 -3.21 3.35 -6.38
CA VAL A 96 -2.75 2.59 -7.55
C VAL A 96 -3.76 2.77 -8.66
N THR A 97 -3.33 3.15 -9.86
CA THR A 97 -4.19 3.29 -11.04
C THR A 97 -5.05 2.03 -11.21
N ASP A 98 -6.37 2.24 -11.27
CA ASP A 98 -7.38 1.17 -11.38
C ASP A 98 -7.28 0.06 -10.32
N GLY A 99 -6.63 0.37 -9.20
CA GLY A 99 -6.29 -0.56 -8.15
C GLY A 99 -6.54 -0.01 -6.73
N PRO A 100 -5.97 -0.67 -5.71
CA PRO A 100 -6.19 -0.35 -4.32
C PRO A 100 -5.56 0.98 -3.90
N LEU A 101 -5.86 1.40 -2.67
CA LEU A 101 -5.00 2.34 -1.95
C LEU A 101 -3.82 1.54 -1.36
N ALA A 102 -2.62 1.77 -1.86
CA ALA A 102 -1.40 1.24 -1.27
C ALA A 102 -0.99 2.14 -0.11
N ILE A 103 -0.84 1.57 1.09
CA ILE A 103 -0.49 2.30 2.30
C ILE A 103 0.79 1.71 2.86
N ARG A 104 1.73 2.56 3.23
CA ARG A 104 2.96 2.21 3.96
C ARG A 104 3.12 3.16 5.14
N GLY A 105 3.23 2.63 6.35
CA GLY A 105 3.41 3.44 7.56
C GLY A 105 3.02 2.72 8.83
N ASP A 106 2.80 3.46 9.92
CA ASP A 106 2.35 2.89 11.20
C ASP A 106 0.82 2.81 11.21
N LEU A 107 0.26 1.61 10.93
CA LEU A 107 -1.16 1.44 10.63
C LEU A 107 -1.90 0.68 11.74
N VAL A 108 -3.09 1.18 12.03
CA VAL A 108 -4.12 0.48 12.80
C VAL A 108 -5.36 0.38 11.94
N ILE A 109 -5.74 -0.83 11.56
CA ILE A 109 -6.85 -1.12 10.65
C ILE A 109 -7.95 -1.82 11.45
N GLN A 110 -9.12 -1.19 11.54
CA GLN A 110 -10.29 -1.79 12.18
C GLN A 110 -10.98 -2.75 11.19
N THR A 111 -11.16 -4.00 11.60
CA THR A 111 -11.83 -5.03 10.80
C THR A 111 -12.99 -5.63 11.60
N PRO A 112 -13.94 -6.33 10.95
CA PRO A 112 -14.95 -7.10 11.68
C PRO A 112 -14.36 -8.16 12.63
N GLY A 113 -13.15 -8.63 12.36
CA GLY A 113 -12.40 -9.56 13.22
C GLY A 113 -11.59 -8.89 14.33
N GLY A 114 -11.69 -7.57 14.49
CA GLY A 114 -10.94 -6.78 15.45
C GLY A 114 -9.86 -5.89 14.83
N GLU A 115 -9.04 -5.29 15.70
CA GLU A 115 -7.94 -4.41 15.32
C GLU A 115 -6.79 -5.20 14.68
N VAL A 116 -6.28 -4.72 13.55
CA VAL A 116 -5.10 -5.25 12.87
C VAL A 116 -4.03 -4.16 12.81
N ARG A 117 -2.87 -4.44 13.42
CA ARG A 117 -1.67 -3.59 13.32
C ARG A 117 -0.84 -3.96 12.12
N GLU A 118 -0.36 -2.98 11.36
CA GLU A 118 0.27 -3.24 10.08
C GLU A 118 1.28 -2.15 9.71
N VAL A 119 2.32 -2.51 8.95
CA VAL A 119 3.32 -1.59 8.39
C VAL A 119 3.07 -1.27 6.91
N ARG A 120 2.31 -2.13 6.21
CA ARG A 120 1.88 -1.91 4.83
C ARG A 120 0.60 -2.68 4.48
N ALA A 121 -0.29 -2.05 3.72
CA ALA A 121 -1.55 -2.65 3.32
C ALA A 121 -1.97 -2.20 1.92
N ALA A 122 -2.75 -3.04 1.25
CA ALA A 122 -3.53 -2.64 0.08
C ALA A 122 -5.01 -2.63 0.46
N LEU A 123 -5.63 -1.45 0.54
CA LEU A 123 -7.03 -1.32 0.90
C LEU A 123 -7.91 -1.26 -0.35
N CYS A 124 -9.09 -1.87 -0.26
CA CYS A 124 -10.07 -1.92 -1.33
C CYS A 124 -10.57 -0.52 -1.68
N ARG A 125 -10.40 -0.12 -2.95
CA ARG A 125 -10.92 1.14 -3.50
C ARG A 125 -12.15 0.94 -4.42
N CYS A 126 -12.30 -0.24 -5.00
CA CYS A 126 -13.37 -0.56 -5.96
C CYS A 126 -14.73 -0.91 -5.34
N GLY A 127 -14.81 -1.07 -4.02
CA GLY A 127 -16.03 -1.50 -3.31
C GLY A 127 -16.37 -2.99 -3.41
N ALA A 128 -15.74 -3.76 -4.29
CA ALA A 128 -16.13 -5.14 -4.59
C ALA A 128 -15.31 -6.24 -3.89
N SER A 129 -14.29 -5.91 -3.10
CA SER A 129 -13.47 -6.92 -2.41
C SER A 129 -14.31 -7.84 -1.52
N GLY A 130 -14.04 -9.14 -1.53
CA GLY A 130 -14.60 -10.11 -0.59
C GLY A 130 -13.86 -10.13 0.77
N ASN A 131 -12.68 -9.52 0.84
CA ASN A 131 -11.83 -9.47 2.04
C ASN A 131 -11.72 -8.04 2.60
N LYS A 132 -12.82 -7.30 2.68
CA LYS A 132 -12.81 -5.91 3.17
C LYS A 132 -12.27 -5.82 4.60
N PRO A 133 -11.49 -4.77 4.93
CA PRO A 133 -11.18 -3.58 4.12
C PRO A 133 -10.04 -3.79 3.10
N PHE A 134 -9.42 -4.96 3.07
CA PHE A 134 -8.28 -5.26 2.20
C PHE A 134 -8.71 -5.46 0.74
N CYS A 135 -7.77 -5.26 -0.16
CA CYS A 135 -7.91 -5.59 -1.57
C CYS A 135 -7.59 -7.08 -1.79
N ASP A 136 -8.45 -7.77 -2.53
CA ASP A 136 -8.33 -9.18 -2.91
C ASP A 136 -8.17 -9.37 -4.43
N GLY A 137 -7.80 -8.29 -5.14
CA GLY A 137 -7.68 -8.27 -6.60
C GLY A 137 -9.01 -8.21 -7.37
N THR A 138 -10.17 -8.13 -6.71
CA THR A 138 -11.48 -8.09 -7.41
C THR A 138 -11.57 -6.95 -8.43
N HIS A 139 -10.94 -5.79 -8.16
CA HIS A 139 -10.93 -4.64 -9.07
C HIS A 139 -10.51 -5.02 -10.50
N ALA A 140 -9.48 -5.86 -10.65
CA ALA A 140 -9.00 -6.30 -11.95
C ALA A 140 -10.00 -7.25 -12.63
N ARG A 141 -10.60 -8.18 -11.86
CA ARG A 141 -11.59 -9.15 -12.36
C ARG A 141 -12.86 -8.48 -12.88
N ILE A 142 -13.29 -7.40 -12.25
CA ILE A 142 -14.51 -6.66 -12.65
C ILE A 142 -14.22 -5.49 -13.61
N GLY A 143 -12.95 -5.28 -13.99
CA GLY A 143 -12.56 -4.17 -14.86
C GLY A 143 -12.83 -2.78 -14.25
N TRP A 144 -12.75 -2.64 -12.92
CA TRP A 144 -13.00 -1.37 -12.25
C TRP A 144 -11.99 -0.32 -12.72
N ARG A 145 -12.50 0.87 -13.04
CA ARG A 145 -11.67 2.02 -13.43
C ARG A 145 -11.81 3.11 -12.40
N SER A 146 -10.67 3.70 -12.06
CA SER A 146 -10.59 4.72 -11.03
C SER A 146 -11.18 6.07 -11.41
N GLY A 147 -11.47 6.28 -12.70
CA GLY A 147 -12.13 7.49 -13.21
C GLY A 147 -11.31 8.77 -13.06
N GLY A 148 -10.07 8.68 -12.55
CA GLY A 148 -9.19 9.82 -12.30
C GLY A 148 -8.09 9.89 -13.33
N GLY A 149 -8.23 10.84 -14.26
CA GLY A 149 -7.10 11.37 -15.02
C GLY A 149 -6.04 11.97 -14.10
N THR A 150 -4.89 12.25 -14.70
CA THR A 150 -3.74 12.98 -14.13
C THR A 150 -4.13 14.16 -13.24
N ALA A 151 -3.22 14.53 -12.32
CA ALA A 151 -3.33 15.68 -11.42
C ALA A 151 -3.99 16.90 -12.10
N PRO A 152 -4.75 17.74 -11.37
CA PRO A 152 -5.45 18.87 -11.97
C PRO A 152 -4.45 19.72 -12.76
N GLU A 153 -4.63 19.79 -14.08
CA GLU A 153 -4.17 20.96 -14.84
C GLU A 153 -4.75 22.17 -14.15
N GLU A 154 -3.88 23.15 -13.91
CA GLU A 154 -4.22 24.38 -13.22
C GLU A 154 -5.52 24.94 -13.80
N ARG A 155 -6.50 25.17 -12.92
CA ARG A 155 -7.64 26.00 -13.27
C ARG A 155 -7.06 27.33 -13.73
N GLY A 156 -7.08 27.56 -15.03
CA GLY A 156 -7.00 28.90 -15.57
C GLY A 156 -8.15 29.68 -14.95
N ASP A 157 -7.81 30.52 -13.97
CA ASP A 157 -8.71 31.55 -13.47
C ASP A 157 -8.92 32.55 -14.61
N ASP A 158 -9.87 32.23 -15.49
CA ASP A 158 -10.40 33.13 -16.49
C ASP A 158 -11.80 33.55 -16.06
N HIS A 159 -11.86 34.55 -15.19
CA HIS A 159 -13.00 35.46 -15.15
C HIS A 159 -12.55 36.91 -14.96
N PRO A 160 -13.16 37.83 -15.71
CA PRO A 160 -12.56 39.08 -16.13
C PRO A 160 -12.62 40.14 -15.02
N GLY A 161 -11.53 40.92 -14.89
CA GLY A 161 -11.50 42.09 -14.03
C GLY A 161 -12.47 43.17 -14.48
N PRO A 162 -13.11 43.92 -13.56
CA PRO A 162 -13.93 45.07 -13.93
C PRO A 162 -13.03 46.21 -14.42
N GLY A 163 -12.97 46.36 -15.74
CA GLY A 163 -12.32 47.48 -16.42
C GLY A 163 -13.00 48.81 -16.09
N GLN A 164 -12.18 49.77 -15.67
CA GLN A 164 -12.56 51.11 -15.25
C GLN A 164 -12.81 52.04 -16.45
N ARG A 165 -13.84 52.89 -16.29
CA ARG A 165 -14.00 54.29 -16.76
C ARG A 165 -14.15 54.54 -18.27
N ALA A 166 -15.30 55.10 -18.62
CA ALA A 166 -15.46 55.96 -19.79
C ALA A 166 -15.43 57.42 -19.30
N ASP A 167 -14.36 58.14 -19.64
CA ASP A 167 -14.30 59.60 -19.60
C ASP A 167 -14.64 60.17 -20.99
N GLY A 168 -15.23 61.36 -20.98
CA GLY A 168 -16.08 61.91 -22.04
C GLY A 168 -15.43 62.28 -23.37
N ALA A 169 -16.29 62.43 -24.38
CA ALA A 169 -16.08 63.25 -25.57
C ALA A 169 -17.33 64.11 -25.84
N ARG A 170 -17.09 65.34 -26.29
CA ARG A 170 -17.98 66.51 -26.33
C ARG A 170 -18.77 66.65 -27.63
N GLU A 171 -19.87 67.42 -27.50
CA GLU A 171 -20.34 68.53 -28.37
C GLU A 171 -21.26 68.33 -29.60
N SER A 172 -22.32 69.16 -29.57
CA SER A 172 -22.99 69.94 -30.63
C SER A 172 -24.25 69.39 -31.34
N GLY A 173 -25.30 70.23 -31.37
CA GLY A 173 -26.38 70.15 -32.38
C GLY A 173 -27.79 70.54 -31.90
N GLU A 174 -28.15 71.82 -32.05
CA GLU A 174 -29.50 72.39 -31.95
C GLU A 174 -30.58 71.68 -32.79
N GLN A 175 -31.80 71.63 -32.23
CA GLN A 175 -33.06 72.12 -32.81
C GLN A 175 -34.18 72.10 -31.76
#